data_AF-H8H382-F1
#
_entry.id   AF-H8H382-F1
#
_cell.length_a   1.000
_cell.length_b   1.000
_cell.length_c   1.000
_cell.angle_alpha   90.00
_cell.angle_beta   90.00
_cell.angle_gamma   90.00
#
_symmetry.space_group_name_H-M   'P 1'
#
loop_
_entity.id
_entity.type
_entity.pdbx_description
1 polymer ?
#
loop_
_entity_poly.entity_id
_entity_poly.type
_entity_poly.pdbx_seq_one_letter_code
_entity_poly.pdbx_strand_id
1 'polypeptide(L)'
;MAVARGKGLRAILSSALLTLPALAFVLALCVYLVHGWNWKSHAALTALFTTTTAGYFFTVWITHLTFLSGTADRSAVVAQNSYGLNTLSLYVVGVMLSALGAMNDITVTQASVVETVADSQPSLPFRRLYALNMQVGGDHVGSMVTVLVLGYAAGALPLTLLLRADQSTPLWVTLNGEAMFAELAGLLIALIMMLIAVSLSTVLAAWWLGQRRNRQRLPEGDPDSRPVMLQV
;
A
#
# COMPACT_ATOMS: atom_id res chain seq x y z
N MET A 1 -3.22 -32.81 7.87
CA MET A 1 -2.95 -31.36 8.03
C MET A 1 -2.01 -30.78 6.96
N ALA A 2 -0.82 -31.35 6.69
CA ALA A 2 0.13 -30.78 5.71
C ALA A 2 -0.39 -30.69 4.25
N VAL A 3 -1.21 -31.65 3.81
CA VAL A 3 -1.79 -31.67 2.44
C VAL A 3 -2.84 -30.56 2.24
N ALA A 4 -3.64 -30.25 3.26
CA ALA A 4 -4.58 -29.11 3.22
C ALA A 4 -3.82 -27.77 3.22
N ARG A 5 -2.68 -27.71 3.92
CA ARG A 5 -1.76 -26.56 3.98
C ARG A 5 -1.19 -26.17 2.61
N GLY A 6 -0.72 -27.17 1.86
CA GLY A 6 -0.20 -26.96 0.50
C GLY A 6 -1.28 -26.53 -0.50
N LYS A 7 -2.52 -27.01 -0.33
CA LYS A 7 -3.66 -26.60 -1.17
C LYS A 7 -4.06 -25.14 -0.93
N GLY A 8 -4.11 -24.70 0.33
CA GLY A 8 -4.40 -23.30 0.69
C GLY A 8 -3.37 -22.33 0.12
N LEU A 9 -2.07 -22.59 0.34
CA LEU A 9 -0.99 -21.73 -0.16
C LEU A 9 -0.98 -21.63 -1.69
N ARG A 10 -1.15 -22.77 -2.38
CA ARG A 10 -1.23 -22.81 -3.85
C ARG A 10 -2.45 -22.04 -4.38
N ALA A 11 -3.59 -22.14 -3.71
CA ALA A 11 -4.79 -21.40 -4.08
C ALA A 11 -4.56 -19.88 -3.98
N ILE A 12 -3.93 -19.40 -2.90
CA ILE A 12 -3.62 -17.97 -2.75
C ILE A 12 -2.66 -17.52 -3.84
N LEU A 13 -1.55 -18.22 -4.02
CA LEU A 13 -0.57 -17.89 -5.06
C LEU A 13 -1.19 -17.92 -6.47
N SER A 14 -2.12 -18.84 -6.73
CA SER A 14 -2.85 -18.86 -8.01
C SER A 14 -3.81 -17.69 -8.17
N SER A 15 -4.42 -17.21 -7.08
CA SER A 15 -5.29 -16.03 -7.10
C SER A 15 -4.54 -14.72 -7.32
N ALA A 16 -3.22 -14.67 -7.10
CA ALA A 16 -2.38 -13.49 -7.32
C ALA A 16 -2.53 -12.93 -8.74
N LEU A 17 -2.70 -13.82 -9.73
CA LEU A 17 -2.83 -13.45 -11.14
C LEU A 17 -4.13 -12.67 -11.43
N LEU A 18 -5.17 -12.86 -10.61
CA LEU A 18 -6.41 -12.10 -10.71
C LEU A 18 -6.40 -10.89 -9.77
N THR A 19 -5.92 -11.08 -8.54
CA THR A 19 -5.95 -10.06 -7.50
C THR A 19 -5.06 -8.86 -7.82
N LEU A 20 -3.80 -9.08 -8.22
CA LEU A 20 -2.87 -7.97 -8.46
C LEU A 20 -3.33 -7.05 -9.61
N PRO A 21 -3.78 -7.57 -10.77
CA PRO A 21 -4.32 -6.71 -11.83
C PRO A 21 -5.60 -5.99 -11.41
N ALA A 22 -6.49 -6.63 -10.63
CA ALA A 22 -7.70 -5.99 -10.14
C ALA A 22 -7.39 -4.83 -9.18
N LEU A 23 -6.51 -5.05 -8.20
CA LEU A 23 -6.04 -3.99 -7.30
C LEU A 23 -5.32 -2.88 -8.08
N ALA A 24 -4.53 -3.26 -9.09
CA ALA A 24 -3.82 -2.30 -9.92
C ALA A 24 -4.79 -1.41 -10.73
N PHE A 25 -5.84 -2.02 -11.28
CA PHE A 25 -6.89 -1.30 -12.00
C PHE A 25 -7.63 -0.32 -11.08
N VAL A 26 -8.01 -0.76 -9.87
CA VAL A 26 -8.68 0.11 -8.89
C VAL A 26 -7.78 1.28 -8.49
N LEU A 27 -6.49 1.04 -8.22
CA LEU A 27 -5.52 2.10 -7.92
C LEU A 27 -5.39 3.11 -9.05
N ALA A 28 -5.21 2.64 -10.29
CA ALA A 28 -5.10 3.52 -11.45
C ALA A 28 -6.37 4.36 -11.61
N LEU A 29 -7.54 3.73 -11.47
CA LEU A 29 -8.82 4.41 -11.56
C LEU A 29 -8.95 5.50 -10.49
N CYS A 30 -8.72 5.17 -9.22
CA CYS A 30 -8.81 6.12 -8.11
C CYS A 30 -7.82 7.29 -8.28
N VAL A 31 -6.54 7.00 -8.55
CA VAL A 31 -5.50 8.03 -8.67
C VAL A 31 -5.79 8.98 -9.83
N TYR A 32 -6.11 8.46 -11.02
CA TYR A 32 -6.33 9.31 -12.19
C TYR A 32 -7.67 10.05 -12.15
N LEU A 33 -8.71 9.49 -11.54
CA LEU A 33 -9.98 10.20 -11.39
C LEU A 33 -9.86 11.36 -10.39
N VAL A 34 -9.16 11.15 -9.27
CA VAL A 34 -9.07 12.17 -8.20
C VAL A 34 -8.04 13.25 -8.54
N HIS A 35 -6.87 12.86 -9.06
CA HIS A 35 -5.74 13.78 -9.24
C HIS A 35 -5.46 14.14 -10.70
N GLY A 36 -6.14 13.49 -11.65
CA GLY A 36 -5.94 13.71 -13.07
C GLY A 36 -4.63 13.12 -13.60
N TRP A 37 -4.42 13.30 -14.89
CA TRP A 37 -3.24 12.79 -15.59
C TRP A 37 -2.05 13.73 -15.44
N ASN A 38 -1.23 13.51 -14.42
CA ASN A 38 -0.05 14.32 -14.15
C ASN A 38 1.12 13.45 -13.64
N TRP A 39 2.31 14.03 -13.59
CA TRP A 39 3.52 13.30 -13.21
C TRP A 39 3.53 12.80 -11.76
N LYS A 40 2.86 13.51 -10.85
CA LYS A 40 2.69 13.11 -9.45
C LYS A 40 1.82 11.87 -9.35
N SER A 41 0.73 11.83 -10.13
CA SER A 41 -0.14 10.66 -10.28
C SER A 41 0.65 9.45 -10.77
N HIS A 42 1.51 9.61 -11.79
CA HIS A 42 2.37 8.53 -12.27
C HIS A 42 3.39 8.08 -11.21
N ALA A 43 4.04 9.03 -10.51
CA ALA A 43 5.01 8.74 -9.46
C ALA A 43 4.36 7.98 -8.29
N ALA A 44 3.20 8.44 -7.85
CA ALA A 44 2.43 7.78 -6.80
C ALA A 44 1.95 6.40 -7.23
N LEU A 45 1.45 6.25 -8.46
CA LEU A 45 0.95 4.97 -8.96
C LEU A 45 2.05 3.92 -9.05
N THR A 46 3.27 4.29 -9.47
CA THR A 46 4.43 3.38 -9.46
C THR A 46 4.83 2.96 -8.04
N ALA A 47 4.78 3.88 -7.07
CA ALA A 47 5.00 3.57 -5.66
C ALA A 47 3.92 2.60 -5.12
N LEU A 48 2.66 2.86 -5.45
CA LEU A 48 1.50 2.08 -5.04
C LEU A 48 1.52 0.66 -5.62
N PHE A 49 1.84 0.50 -6.91
CA PHE A 49 1.98 -0.83 -7.51
C PHE A 49 3.10 -1.62 -6.86
N THR A 50 4.27 -1.00 -6.72
CA THR A 50 5.43 -1.67 -6.11
C THR A 50 5.12 -2.10 -4.66
N THR A 51 4.50 -1.20 -3.88
CA THR A 51 4.16 -1.50 -2.49
C THR A 51 3.03 -2.51 -2.37
N THR A 52 2.00 -2.43 -3.22
CA THR A 52 0.89 -3.40 -3.25
C THR A 52 1.38 -4.79 -3.62
N THR A 53 2.27 -4.91 -4.62
CA THR A 53 2.84 -6.21 -5.00
C THR A 53 3.68 -6.79 -3.87
N ALA A 54 4.59 -6.00 -3.27
CA ALA A 54 5.39 -6.46 -2.14
C ALA A 54 4.51 -6.83 -0.93
N GLY A 55 3.51 -5.99 -0.63
CA GLY A 55 2.57 -6.18 0.46
C GLY A 55 1.68 -7.41 0.29
N TYR A 56 1.28 -7.74 -0.94
CA TYR A 56 0.56 -8.98 -1.23
C TYR A 56 1.40 -10.19 -0.81
N PHE A 57 2.64 -10.31 -1.30
CA PHE A 57 3.51 -11.42 -0.94
C PHE A 57 3.85 -11.44 0.55
N PHE A 58 4.04 -10.27 1.17
CA PHE A 58 4.24 -10.16 2.61
C PHE A 58 3.03 -10.69 3.39
N THR A 59 1.82 -10.37 2.95
CA THR A 59 0.57 -10.85 3.58
C THR A 59 0.41 -12.35 3.42
N VAL A 60 0.69 -12.90 2.23
CA VAL A 60 0.70 -14.35 2.01
C VAL A 60 1.69 -15.03 2.94
N TRP A 61 2.88 -14.44 3.11
CA TRP A 61 3.91 -14.96 3.99
C TRP A 61 3.48 -14.92 5.46
N ILE A 62 2.96 -13.79 5.95
CA ILE A 62 2.46 -13.66 7.33
C ILE A 62 1.32 -14.65 7.56
N THR A 63 0.34 -14.72 6.66
CA THR A 63 -0.81 -15.61 6.81
C THR A 63 -0.40 -17.09 6.87
N HIS A 64 0.65 -17.45 6.12
CA HIS A 64 1.24 -18.78 6.19
C HIS A 64 1.95 -19.05 7.53
N LEU A 65 2.64 -18.05 8.10
CA LEU A 65 3.33 -18.17 9.39
C LEU A 65 2.37 -18.23 10.58
N THR A 66 1.27 -17.49 10.51
CA THR A 66 0.28 -17.38 11.61
C THR A 66 -0.78 -18.47 11.57
N PHE A 67 -0.78 -19.33 10.55
CA PHE A 67 -1.71 -20.45 10.39
C PHE A 67 -3.19 -20.04 10.37
N LEU A 68 -3.48 -18.86 9.82
CA LEU A 68 -4.86 -18.45 9.59
C LEU A 68 -5.54 -19.39 8.60
N SER A 69 -6.72 -19.86 8.98
CA SER A 69 -7.62 -20.63 8.14
C SER A 69 -8.44 -19.74 7.21
N GLY A 70 -8.60 -18.47 7.58
CA GLY A 70 -9.49 -17.51 6.91
C GLY A 70 -10.98 -17.78 7.18
N THR A 71 -11.32 -18.78 7.99
CA THR A 71 -12.72 -19.13 8.33
C THR A 71 -13.24 -18.35 9.54
N ALA A 72 -12.50 -17.34 9.98
CA ALA A 72 -12.86 -16.55 11.13
C ALA A 72 -14.10 -15.67 10.89
N ASP A 73 -14.32 -15.25 9.63
CA ASP A 73 -15.55 -14.61 9.20
C ASP A 73 -16.58 -15.65 8.76
N ARG A 74 -17.76 -15.59 9.37
CA ARG A 74 -18.90 -16.45 9.04
C ARG A 74 -19.37 -16.25 7.60
N SER A 75 -19.26 -15.03 7.07
CA SER A 75 -19.58 -14.73 5.68
C SER A 75 -18.63 -15.45 4.72
N ALA A 76 -17.34 -15.52 5.06
CA ALA A 76 -16.34 -16.25 4.31
C ALA A 76 -16.60 -17.76 4.32
N VAL A 77 -17.04 -18.32 5.46
CA VAL A 77 -17.44 -19.73 5.56
C VAL A 77 -18.66 -20.03 4.68
N VAL A 78 -19.67 -19.17 4.69
CA VAL A 78 -20.83 -19.31 3.79
C VAL A 78 -20.37 -19.23 2.33
N ALA A 79 -19.48 -18.31 1.99
CA ALA A 79 -18.97 -18.16 0.63
C ALA A 79 -18.18 -19.40 0.17
N GLN A 80 -17.41 -20.02 1.07
CA GLN A 80 -16.73 -21.29 0.82
C GLN A 80 -17.73 -22.42 0.59
N ASN A 81 -18.73 -22.56 1.46
CA ASN A 81 -19.69 -23.67 1.38
C ASN A 81 -20.64 -23.55 0.18
N SER A 82 -21.08 -22.34 -0.15
CA SER A 82 -22.06 -22.08 -1.21
C SER A 82 -21.44 -21.91 -2.59
N TYR A 83 -20.22 -21.36 -2.68
CA TYR A 83 -19.59 -20.99 -3.96
C TYR A 83 -18.19 -21.58 -4.15
N GLY A 84 -17.70 -22.40 -3.23
CA GLY A 84 -16.37 -23.02 -3.33
C GLY A 84 -15.22 -22.02 -3.21
N LEU A 85 -15.46 -20.81 -2.69
CA LEU A 85 -14.43 -19.78 -2.56
C LEU A 85 -13.39 -20.15 -1.50
N ASN A 86 -12.15 -19.76 -1.76
CA ASN A 86 -11.08 -19.92 -0.80
C ASN A 86 -11.15 -18.79 0.24
N THR A 87 -11.48 -19.14 1.48
CA THR A 87 -11.59 -18.21 2.63
C THR A 87 -10.29 -17.46 2.90
N LEU A 88 -9.15 -18.13 2.73
CA LEU A 88 -7.83 -17.55 2.98
C LEU A 88 -7.46 -16.54 1.87
N SER A 89 -7.74 -16.85 0.60
CA SER A 89 -7.63 -15.86 -0.49
C SER A 89 -8.52 -14.64 -0.24
N LEU A 90 -9.74 -14.83 0.25
CA LEU A 90 -10.67 -13.75 0.56
C LEU A 90 -10.12 -12.84 1.67
N TYR A 91 -9.55 -13.44 2.72
CA TYR A 91 -8.86 -12.71 3.79
C TYR A 91 -7.70 -11.86 3.25
N VAL A 92 -6.82 -12.45 2.43
CA VAL A 92 -5.68 -11.73 1.83
C VAL A 92 -6.17 -10.55 0.99
N VAL A 93 -7.19 -10.75 0.15
CA VAL A 93 -7.79 -9.67 -0.65
C VAL A 93 -8.36 -8.56 0.23
N GLY A 94 -9.07 -8.91 1.31
CA GLY A 94 -9.63 -7.94 2.26
C GLY A 94 -8.57 -7.08 2.93
N VAL A 95 -7.50 -7.71 3.44
CA VAL A 95 -6.36 -7.00 4.05
C VAL A 95 -5.69 -6.06 3.02
N MET A 96 -5.50 -6.53 1.79
CA MET A 96 -4.94 -5.70 0.71
C MET A 96 -5.83 -4.52 0.36
N LEU A 97 -7.15 -4.70 0.33
CA LEU A 97 -8.08 -3.63 0.01
C LEU A 97 -8.06 -2.54 1.09
N SER A 98 -8.04 -2.93 2.37
CA SER A 98 -7.88 -2.00 3.49
C SER A 98 -6.55 -1.26 3.45
N ALA A 99 -5.44 -1.97 3.22
CA ALA A 99 -4.11 -1.35 3.11
C ALA A 99 -4.05 -0.36 1.93
N LEU A 100 -4.60 -0.75 0.79
CA LEU A 100 -4.67 0.05 -0.43
C LEU A 100 -5.38 1.38 -0.20
N GLY A 101 -6.51 1.38 0.51
CA GLY A 101 -7.23 2.60 0.86
C GLY A 101 -6.35 3.62 1.61
N ALA A 102 -5.63 3.16 2.63
CA ALA A 102 -4.74 4.01 3.41
C ALA A 102 -3.51 4.50 2.60
N MET A 103 -2.91 3.62 1.79
CA MET A 103 -1.75 3.98 0.96
C MET A 103 -2.12 4.97 -0.15
N ASN A 104 -3.30 4.82 -0.75
CA ASN A 104 -3.74 5.66 -1.86
C ASN A 104 -3.83 7.13 -1.45
N ASP A 105 -4.39 7.41 -0.28
CA ASP A 105 -4.58 8.79 0.22
C ASP A 105 -3.24 9.51 0.47
N ILE A 106 -2.26 8.79 1.01
CA ILE A 106 -0.99 9.41 1.39
C ILE A 106 -0.02 9.58 0.22
N THR A 107 0.06 8.64 -0.72
CA THR A 107 1.14 8.61 -1.72
C THR A 107 1.15 9.79 -2.70
N VAL A 108 -0.01 10.23 -3.20
CA VAL A 108 -0.09 11.40 -4.09
C VAL A 108 0.15 12.70 -3.32
N THR A 109 -0.34 12.76 -2.08
CA THR A 109 -0.09 13.88 -1.18
C THR A 109 1.40 14.01 -0.89
N GLN A 110 2.09 12.89 -0.62
CA GLN A 110 3.54 12.88 -0.44
C GLN A 110 4.30 13.37 -1.67
N ALA A 111 3.92 12.94 -2.88
CA ALA A 111 4.54 13.43 -4.11
C ALA A 111 4.38 14.96 -4.26
N SER A 112 3.23 15.51 -3.85
CA SER A 112 2.97 16.96 -3.88
C SER A 112 3.79 17.72 -2.84
N VAL A 113 3.98 17.15 -1.64
CA VAL A 113 4.85 17.73 -0.60
C VAL A 113 6.31 17.78 -1.11
N VAL A 114 6.78 16.69 -1.72
CA VAL A 114 8.13 16.62 -2.30
C VAL A 114 8.35 17.68 -3.38
N GLU A 115 7.38 17.88 -4.28
CA GLU A 115 7.42 18.96 -5.29
C GLU A 115 7.51 20.33 -4.63
N THR A 116 6.63 20.61 -3.67
CA THR A 116 6.59 21.90 -2.96
C THR A 116 7.93 22.22 -2.27
N VAL A 117 8.51 21.23 -1.57
CA VAL A 117 9.82 21.41 -0.92
C VAL A 117 10.94 21.56 -1.95
N ALA A 118 10.91 20.79 -3.04
CA ALA A 118 11.90 20.90 -4.11
C ALA A 118 11.87 22.27 -4.77
N ASP A 119 10.68 22.83 -5.03
CA ASP A 119 10.51 24.12 -5.69
C ASP A 119 10.89 25.30 -4.80
N SER A 120 10.60 25.22 -3.49
CA SER A 120 11.00 26.24 -2.53
C SER A 120 12.53 26.31 -2.31
N GLN A 121 13.25 25.21 -2.51
CA GLN A 121 14.71 25.17 -2.32
C GLN A 121 15.41 24.38 -3.46
N PRO A 122 15.66 25.03 -4.63
CA PRO A 122 16.11 24.33 -5.83
C PRO A 122 17.50 23.69 -5.77
N SER A 123 18.35 24.14 -4.84
CA SER A 123 19.71 23.64 -4.64
C SER A 123 19.80 22.48 -3.64
N LEU A 124 18.69 22.03 -3.05
CA LEU A 124 18.70 20.95 -2.07
C LEU A 124 19.21 19.64 -2.70
N PRO A 125 20.19 18.94 -2.07
CA PRO A 125 20.60 17.63 -2.52
C PRO A 125 19.52 16.58 -2.22
N PHE A 126 19.45 15.55 -3.05
CA PHE A 126 18.46 14.46 -2.95
C PHE A 126 18.30 13.88 -1.54
N ARG A 127 19.41 13.61 -0.83
CA ARG A 127 19.37 13.04 0.53
C ARG A 127 18.67 13.96 1.54
N ARG A 128 18.88 15.27 1.41
CA ARG A 128 18.27 16.27 2.31
C ARG A 128 16.82 16.53 1.93
N LEU A 129 16.51 16.53 0.64
CA LEU A 129 15.14 16.56 0.14
C LEU A 129 14.34 15.36 0.69
N TYR A 130 14.88 14.14 0.59
CA TYR A 130 14.25 12.94 1.15
C TYR A 130 14.03 13.05 2.67
N ALA A 131 15.06 13.44 3.43
CA ALA A 131 14.96 13.52 4.89
C ALA A 131 13.91 14.56 5.35
N LEU A 132 13.88 15.74 4.74
CA LEU A 132 12.88 16.78 5.05
C LEU A 132 11.46 16.31 4.75
N ASN A 133 11.25 15.70 3.59
CA ASN A 133 9.94 15.18 3.22
C ASN A 133 9.51 14.00 4.07
N MET A 134 10.45 13.16 4.54
CA MET A 134 10.12 12.06 5.44
C MET A 134 9.71 12.55 6.83
N GLN A 135 10.22 13.70 7.28
CA GLN A 135 9.76 14.33 8.52
C GLN A 135 8.30 14.79 8.41
N VAL A 136 7.94 15.48 7.32
CA VAL A 136 6.55 15.86 7.03
C VAL A 136 5.66 14.62 6.82
N GLY A 137 6.20 13.61 6.14
CA GLY A 137 5.55 12.32 5.93
C GLY A 137 5.21 11.63 7.25
N GLY A 138 6.09 11.68 8.24
CA GLY A 138 5.87 11.12 9.58
C GLY A 138 4.68 11.73 10.30
N ASP A 139 4.57 13.06 10.30
CA ASP A 139 3.44 13.76 10.93
C ASP A 139 2.11 13.40 10.26
N HIS A 140 2.10 13.32 8.93
CA HIS A 140 0.91 12.94 8.18
C HIS A 140 0.53 11.46 8.41
N VAL A 141 1.53 10.56 8.44
CA VAL A 141 1.35 9.15 8.77
C VAL A 141 0.66 8.99 10.13
N GLY A 142 1.04 9.75 11.16
CA GLY A 142 0.44 9.64 12.49
C GLY A 142 -1.08 9.87 12.49
N SER A 143 -1.53 10.87 11.73
CA SER A 143 -2.97 11.12 11.53
C SER A 143 -3.64 9.95 10.79
N MET A 144 -3.03 9.44 9.72
CA MET A 144 -3.56 8.32 8.94
C MET A 144 -3.60 7.00 9.71
N VAL A 145 -2.61 6.74 10.57
CA VAL A 145 -2.63 5.60 11.49
C VAL A 145 -3.87 5.67 12.37
N THR A 146 -4.19 6.85 12.91
CA THR A 146 -5.37 7.03 13.78
C THR A 146 -6.66 6.72 13.03
N VAL A 147 -6.81 7.23 11.81
CA VAL A 147 -7.98 6.95 10.96
C VAL A 147 -8.09 5.45 10.67
N LEU A 148 -6.99 4.79 10.33
CA LEU A 148 -6.97 3.37 10.01
C LEU A 148 -7.31 2.49 11.23
N VAL A 149 -6.71 2.80 12.38
CA VAL A 149 -6.98 2.09 13.65
C VAL A 149 -8.46 2.24 14.04
N LEU A 150 -9.01 3.46 13.94
CA LEU A 150 -10.43 3.69 14.21
C LEU A 150 -11.34 2.97 13.20
N GLY A 151 -10.94 2.92 11.92
CA GLY A 151 -11.66 2.19 10.88
C GLY A 151 -11.73 0.68 11.16
N TYR A 152 -10.60 0.06 11.51
CA TYR A 152 -10.56 -1.35 11.91
C TYR A 152 -11.32 -1.60 13.21
N ALA A 153 -11.18 -0.72 14.21
CA ALA A 153 -11.93 -0.83 15.46
C ALA A 153 -13.45 -0.77 15.21
N ALA A 154 -13.91 0.14 14.33
CA ALA A 154 -15.29 0.24 13.91
C ALA A 154 -15.77 -1.02 13.17
N GLY A 155 -14.96 -1.56 12.26
CA GLY A 155 -15.24 -2.81 11.53
C GLY A 155 -15.34 -4.03 12.45
N ALA A 156 -14.56 -4.05 13.54
CA ALA A 156 -14.58 -5.11 14.54
C ALA A 156 -15.72 -4.99 15.57
N LEU A 157 -16.51 -3.90 15.56
CA LEU A 157 -17.61 -3.72 16.53
C LEU A 157 -18.66 -4.84 16.49
N PRO A 158 -19.19 -5.27 15.32
CA PRO A 158 -20.18 -6.34 15.27
C PRO A 158 -19.63 -7.65 15.85
N LEU A 159 -18.38 -7.96 15.54
CA LEU A 159 -17.70 -9.14 16.07
C LEU A 159 -17.55 -9.04 17.59
N THR A 160 -17.01 -7.93 18.11
CA THR A 160 -16.86 -7.74 19.56
C THR A 160 -18.18 -7.77 20.31
N LEU A 161 -19.28 -7.26 19.72
CA LEU A 161 -20.63 -7.35 20.29
C LEU A 161 -21.14 -8.80 20.33
N LEU A 162 -21.00 -9.56 19.24
CA LEU A 162 -21.43 -10.96 19.16
C LEU A 162 -20.65 -11.82 20.17
N LEU A 163 -19.35 -11.58 20.25
CA LEU A 163 -18.43 -12.21 21.19
C LEU A 163 -18.73 -11.87 22.66
N ARG A 164 -19.29 -10.67 22.94
CA ARG A 164 -19.75 -10.26 24.27
C ARG A 164 -21.13 -10.79 24.62
N ALA A 165 -22.01 -10.98 23.63
CA ALA A 165 -23.33 -11.52 23.84
C ALA A 165 -23.30 -13.00 24.24
N ASP A 166 -22.27 -13.73 23.83
CA ASP A 166 -22.00 -15.08 24.32
C ASP A 166 -21.43 -15.04 25.74
N GLN A 167 -22.29 -15.26 26.74
CA GLN A 167 -21.90 -15.28 28.15
C GLN A 167 -21.20 -16.58 28.58
N SER A 168 -21.14 -17.59 27.70
CA SER A 168 -20.61 -18.91 28.03
C SER A 168 -19.09 -19.01 27.86
N THR A 169 -18.49 -18.14 27.05
CA THR A 169 -17.06 -18.14 26.75
C THR A 169 -16.34 -17.01 27.50
N PRO A 170 -15.25 -17.31 28.25
CA PRO A 170 -14.46 -16.27 28.91
C PRO A 170 -13.86 -15.30 27.89
N LEU A 171 -13.91 -14.00 28.20
CA LEU A 171 -13.42 -12.93 27.31
C LEU A 171 -11.99 -13.15 26.82
N TRP A 172 -11.10 -13.69 27.66
CA TRP A 172 -9.72 -13.94 27.28
C TRP A 172 -9.61 -15.01 26.19
N VAL A 173 -10.46 -16.05 26.19
CA VAL A 173 -10.49 -17.09 25.15
C VAL A 173 -10.88 -16.45 23.83
N THR A 174 -11.91 -15.62 23.91
CA THR A 174 -12.52 -14.94 22.77
C THR A 174 -11.59 -13.90 22.14
N LEU A 175 -10.85 -13.13 22.96
CA LEU A 175 -9.83 -12.19 22.49
C LEU A 175 -8.62 -12.87 21.85
N ASN A 176 -8.29 -14.09 22.29
CA ASN A 176 -7.25 -14.92 21.67
C ASN A 176 -7.78 -15.78 20.51
N GLY A 177 -9.04 -15.59 20.12
CA GLY A 177 -9.66 -16.30 19.01
C GLY A 177 -9.09 -15.85 17.66
N GLU A 178 -9.18 -16.75 16.67
CA GLU A 178 -8.68 -16.48 15.32
C GLU A 178 -9.29 -15.21 14.70
N ALA A 179 -10.56 -14.90 14.99
CA ALA A 179 -11.22 -13.71 14.45
C ALA A 179 -10.60 -12.39 14.93
N MET A 180 -10.35 -12.26 16.23
CA MET A 180 -9.66 -11.08 16.76
C MET A 180 -8.21 -11.02 16.27
N PHE A 181 -7.53 -12.17 16.24
CA PHE A 181 -6.16 -12.24 15.74
C PHE A 181 -6.07 -11.84 14.25
N ALA A 182 -7.01 -12.27 13.41
CA ALA A 182 -7.05 -11.97 11.99
C ALA A 182 -7.25 -10.48 11.71
N GLU A 183 -8.13 -9.81 12.47
CA GLU A 183 -8.34 -8.36 12.39
C GLU A 183 -7.08 -7.59 12.79
N LEU A 184 -6.46 -7.96 13.92
CA LEU A 184 -5.23 -7.32 14.40
C LEU A 184 -4.05 -7.53 13.46
N ALA A 185 -3.90 -8.75 12.91
CA ALA A 185 -2.87 -9.04 11.92
C ALA A 185 -3.07 -8.22 10.64
N GLY A 186 -4.31 -8.11 10.16
CA GLY A 186 -4.66 -7.30 9.00
C GLY A 186 -4.33 -5.82 9.19
N LEU A 187 -4.70 -5.27 10.36
CA LEU A 187 -4.36 -3.90 10.76
C LEU A 187 -2.83 -3.68 10.77
N LEU A 188 -2.07 -4.57 11.42
CA LEU A 188 -0.61 -4.44 11.50
C LEU A 188 0.05 -4.51 10.11
N ILE A 189 -0.40 -5.41 9.25
CA ILE A 189 0.09 -5.50 7.87
C ILE A 189 -0.20 -4.22 7.11
N ALA A 190 -1.43 -3.68 7.21
CA ALA A 190 -1.82 -2.44 6.56
C ALA A 190 -0.98 -1.25 7.03
N LEU A 191 -0.71 -1.15 8.34
CA LEU A 191 0.17 -0.11 8.91
C LEU A 191 1.60 -0.21 8.39
N ILE A 192 2.19 -1.42 8.34
CA ILE A 192 3.54 -1.64 7.81
C ILE A 192 3.61 -1.26 6.33
N MET A 193 2.63 -1.70 5.54
CA MET A 193 2.55 -1.35 4.12
C MET A 193 2.45 0.17 3.91
N MET A 194 1.68 0.87 4.74
CA MET A 194 1.57 2.33 4.69
C MET A 194 2.93 3.02 4.93
N LEU A 195 3.70 2.58 5.92
CA LEU A 195 5.04 3.12 6.19
C LEU A 195 6.00 2.92 5.01
N ILE A 196 5.93 1.75 4.36
CA ILE A 196 6.71 1.43 3.17
C ILE A 196 6.25 2.31 1.99
N ALA A 197 4.95 2.47 1.78
CA ALA A 197 4.38 3.27 0.69
C ALA A 197 4.83 4.72 0.77
N VAL A 198 4.81 5.31 1.97
CA VAL A 198 5.29 6.68 2.21
C VAL A 198 6.76 6.79 1.83
N SER A 199 7.60 5.94 2.42
CA SER A 199 9.04 5.95 2.13
C SER A 199 9.34 5.80 0.64
N LEU A 200 8.65 4.89 -0.04
CA LEU A 200 8.85 4.62 -1.46
C LEU A 200 8.35 5.77 -2.34
N SER A 201 7.18 6.33 -2.03
CA SER A 201 6.64 7.48 -2.77
C SER A 201 7.54 8.71 -2.65
N THR A 202 8.12 8.97 -1.46
CA THR A 202 9.06 10.07 -1.26
C THR A 202 10.33 9.88 -2.09
N VAL A 203 10.92 8.67 -2.10
CA VAL A 203 12.11 8.36 -2.91
C VAL A 203 11.82 8.53 -4.40
N LEU A 204 10.71 7.95 -4.89
CA LEU A 204 10.36 7.99 -6.32
C LEU A 204 10.04 9.40 -6.79
N ALA A 205 9.29 10.19 -6.01
CA ALA A 205 8.99 11.58 -6.34
C ALA A 205 10.28 12.43 -6.38
N ALA A 206 11.16 12.28 -5.39
CA ALA A 206 12.42 13.01 -5.35
C ALA A 206 13.36 12.63 -6.51
N TRP A 207 13.37 11.35 -6.90
CA TRP A 207 14.15 10.86 -8.04
C TRP A 207 13.61 11.42 -9.37
N TRP A 208 12.29 11.40 -9.57
CA TRP A 208 11.67 11.92 -10.78
C TRP A 208 11.94 13.42 -10.95
N LEU A 209 11.82 14.21 -9.88
CA LEU A 209 12.15 15.64 -9.91
C LEU A 209 13.64 15.88 -10.19
N GLY A 210 14.53 15.05 -9.63
CA GLY A 210 15.96 15.09 -9.93
C GLY A 210 16.26 14.90 -11.42
N GLN A 211 15.60 13.94 -12.07
CA GLN A 211 15.74 13.71 -13.52
C GLN A 211 15.20 14.88 -14.35
N ARG A 212 14.07 15.48 -13.96
CA ARG A 212 13.50 16.65 -14.65
C ARG A 212 14.44 17.84 -14.64
N ARG A 213 15.05 18.14 -13.48
CA ARG A 213 16.06 19.20 -13.35
C ARG A 213 17.30 18.94 -14.19
N ASN A 214 17.78 17.71 -14.23
CA ASN A 214 18.95 17.37 -15.03
C ASN A 214 18.67 17.54 -16.54
N ARG A 215 17.46 17.19 -16.99
CA ARG A 215 17.04 17.33 -18.38
C ARG A 215 16.92 18.81 -18.81
N GLN A 216 16.54 19.70 -17.90
CA GLN A 216 16.49 21.16 -18.16
C GLN A 216 17.89 21.83 -18.15
N ARG A 217 18.90 21.18 -17.55
CA ARG A 217 20.28 21.70 -17.49
C ARG A 217 21.13 21.29 -18.71
N LEU A 218 20.68 20.34 -19.53
CA LEU A 218 21.33 20.05 -20.80
C LEU A 218 20.95 21.18 -21.77
N PRO A 219 21.92 21.95 -22.31
CA PRO A 219 21.62 22.91 -23.35
C PRO A 219 21.06 22.16 -24.54
N GLU A 220 19.92 22.59 -25.09
CA GLU A 220 19.64 22.34 -26.50
C GLU A 220 20.88 22.80 -27.26
N GLY A 221 21.50 21.88 -28.01
CA GLY A 221 22.77 22.11 -28.67
C GLY A 221 22.73 23.44 -29.42
N ASP A 222 23.72 24.28 -29.16
CA ASP A 222 23.94 25.54 -29.86
C ASP A 222 23.88 25.29 -31.38
N PRO A 223 22.83 25.76 -32.09
CA PRO A 223 22.71 25.58 -33.53
C PRO A 223 23.81 26.31 -34.31
N ASP A 224 24.56 27.20 -33.64
CA ASP A 224 25.49 28.14 -34.27
C ASP A 224 26.97 27.78 -34.06
N SER A 225 27.25 26.60 -33.54
CA SER A 225 28.61 26.03 -33.50
C SER A 225 29.04 25.51 -34.89
N ARG A 226 29.00 26.37 -35.91
CA ARG A 226 29.78 26.18 -37.13
C ARG A 226 31.24 26.52 -36.82
N PRO A 227 32.22 25.69 -37.22
CA PRO A 227 33.61 26.03 -37.03
C PRO A 227 33.92 27.26 -37.87
N VAL A 228 34.33 28.34 -37.21
CA VAL A 228 34.95 29.49 -37.87
C VAL A 228 36.22 28.97 -38.52
N MET A 229 36.18 28.69 -39.83
CA MET A 229 37.38 28.49 -40.62
C MET A 229 38.17 29.80 -40.58
N LEU A 230 39.22 29.83 -39.75
CA LEU A 230 40.34 30.73 -39.95
C LEU A 230 41.02 30.32 -41.27
N GLN A 231 40.76 31.07 -42.34
CA GLN A 231 41.64 31.09 -43.50
C GLN A 231 42.38 32.43 -43.50
N VAL A 232 43.64 32.34 -43.07
CA VAL A 232 44.76 33.21 -43.44
C VAL A 232 45.27 32.73 -44.79
#